data_AF-D7DCA7-F1
#
_entry.id   AF-D7DCA7-F1
#
_cell.length_a   1.000
_cell.length_b   1.000
_cell.length_c   1.000
_cell.angle_alpha   90.00
_cell.angle_beta   90.00
_cell.angle_gamma   90.00
#
_symmetry.space_group_name_H-M   'P 1'
#
loop_
_entity.id
_entity.type
_entity.pdbx_description
1 polymer ?
#
loop_
_entity_poly.entity_id
_entity_poly.type
_entity_poly.pdbx_seq_one_letter_code
_entity_poly.pdbx_strand_id
1 'polypeptide(L)'
;MTIMASLVVIGAMLIFYSLLFLQTTTITSIEKYDRISLPYKTYISIPIYLNSNDKVLFNYTTIPEKSNITILLSDNSALNYIGKAYDLSNYIGRNYTYKDMPGKYYLLLINNAGDNITVEYSLLIYKQRTTEKYHGLVSITGSFLVLIGISSIFYLKMKELTGKYPDHTYSAGIECWSTKLYKHRCNIVIPAFDSKTLDIVDNVLRSLGYTMKRKLSETIIVYEKKTGLIERFRKKPVELLITFEEPYLTIYYDVWPIVASGSKDLDWILKEAEAIRNALYTEYMNSKNKISKQE
;
A
#
# COMPACT_ATOMS: atom_id res chain seq x y z
N MET A 1 12.82 -1.72 -17.98
CA MET A 1 12.19 -2.43 -16.84
C MET A 1 13.09 -2.41 -15.61
N THR A 2 14.38 -2.74 -15.74
CA THR A 2 15.40 -2.69 -14.67
C THR A 2 15.49 -1.34 -13.95
N ILE A 3 15.57 -0.22 -14.68
CA ILE A 3 15.64 1.13 -14.09
C ILE A 3 14.41 1.45 -13.22
N MET A 4 13.22 1.02 -13.64
CA MET A 4 11.97 1.29 -12.91
C MET A 4 11.83 0.42 -11.66
N ALA A 5 12.32 -0.82 -11.72
CA ALA A 5 12.42 -1.68 -10.55
C ALA A 5 13.43 -1.10 -9.53
N SER A 6 14.55 -0.54 -9.99
CA SER A 6 15.51 0.14 -9.12
C SER A 6 14.90 1.32 -8.37
N LEU A 7 14.00 2.10 -8.99
CA LEU A 7 13.30 3.19 -8.30
C LEU A 7 12.44 2.70 -7.12
N VAL A 8 11.74 1.57 -7.30
CA VAL A 8 10.94 0.96 -6.22
C VAL A 8 11.83 0.50 -5.08
N VAL A 9 12.96 -0.15 -5.38
CA VAL A 9 13.91 -0.65 -4.37
C VAL A 9 14.54 0.52 -3.60
N ILE A 10 15.03 1.54 -4.30
CA ILE A 10 15.63 2.73 -3.69
C ILE A 10 14.59 3.46 -2.82
N GLY A 11 13.37 3.64 -3.32
CA GLY A 11 12.30 4.28 -2.57
C GLY A 11 11.92 3.52 -1.29
N ALA A 12 11.81 2.19 -1.37
CA ALA A 12 11.55 1.35 -0.20
C ALA A 12 12.69 1.39 0.83
N MET A 13 13.95 1.40 0.36
CA MET A 13 15.11 1.58 1.24
C MET A 13 15.08 2.92 1.96
N LEU A 14 14.75 4.02 1.28
CA LEU A 14 14.66 5.34 1.91
C LEU A 14 13.58 5.40 2.99
N ILE A 15 12.42 4.78 2.75
CA ILE A 15 11.37 4.66 3.77
C ILE A 15 11.90 3.89 4.99
N PHE A 16 12.58 2.77 4.76
CA PHE A 16 13.16 1.96 5.84
C PHE A 16 14.25 2.69 6.62
N TYR A 17 15.16 3.38 5.93
CA TYR A 17 16.20 4.21 6.54
C TYR A 17 15.60 5.34 7.38
N SER A 18 14.51 5.93 6.88
CA SER A 18 13.81 6.96 7.64
C SER A 18 13.34 6.41 8.98
N LEU A 19 12.80 5.20 9.06
CA LEU A 19 12.25 4.65 10.31
C LEU A 19 13.32 4.29 11.36
N LEU A 20 14.51 3.88 10.93
CA LEU A 20 15.49 3.25 11.83
C LEU A 20 16.71 4.09 12.19
N PHE A 21 17.13 5.06 11.37
CA PHE A 21 18.50 5.58 11.44
C PHE A 21 18.64 7.09 11.62
N LEU A 22 17.55 7.85 11.73
CA LEU A 22 17.58 9.32 11.78
C LEU A 22 17.29 9.91 13.18
N GLN A 23 17.71 9.19 14.23
CA GLN A 23 17.71 9.70 15.60
C GLN A 23 19.00 10.48 15.87
N THR A 24 18.88 11.73 16.27
CA THR A 24 20.00 12.53 16.78
C THR A 24 19.84 12.73 18.28
N THR A 25 20.85 12.34 19.05
CA THR A 25 20.91 12.61 20.49
C THR A 25 21.57 13.95 20.74
N THR A 26 20.84 14.87 21.35
CA THR A 26 21.34 16.15 21.84
C THR A 26 21.40 16.13 23.37
N ILE A 27 22.40 16.79 23.96
CA ILE A 27 22.52 16.94 25.41
C ILE A 27 22.20 18.40 25.74
N THR A 28 21.21 18.61 26.61
CA THR A 28 20.86 19.94 27.14
C THR A 28 21.13 19.98 28.63
N SER A 29 21.73 21.06 29.16
CA SER A 29 21.93 21.25 30.60
C SER A 29 20.84 22.12 31.22
N ILE A 30 20.40 21.76 32.42
CA ILE A 30 19.60 22.60 33.31
C ILE A 30 20.46 22.91 34.53
N GLU A 31 20.63 24.19 34.84
CA GLU A 31 21.48 24.65 35.94
C GLU A 31 20.62 25.34 37.00
N LYS A 32 20.86 25.00 38.26
CA LYS A 32 20.26 25.66 39.42
C LYS A 32 21.34 25.97 40.44
N TYR A 33 21.41 27.23 40.85
CA TYR A 33 22.26 27.69 41.94
C TYR A 33 21.39 28.36 42.99
N ASP A 34 21.64 28.06 44.26
CA ASP A 34 20.84 28.60 45.36
C ASP A 34 21.61 28.56 46.70
N ARG A 35 21.16 29.39 47.64
CA ARG A 35 21.70 29.49 49.00
C ARG A 35 20.57 29.37 50.01
N ILE A 36 20.64 28.37 50.87
CA ILE A 36 19.56 28.02 51.80
C ILE A 36 20.08 27.97 53.23
N SER A 37 19.28 28.42 54.19
CA SER A 37 19.51 28.15 55.61
C SER A 37 18.78 26.87 55.99
N LEU A 38 19.50 25.94 56.63
CA LEU A 38 19.02 24.61 56.97
C LEU A 38 19.20 24.38 58.48
N PRO A 39 18.11 24.53 59.28
CA PRO A 39 18.17 24.31 60.72
C PRO A 39 18.58 22.88 61.10
N TYR A 40 19.06 22.68 62.33
CA TYR A 40 19.46 21.35 62.82
C TYR A 40 18.30 20.35 62.76
N LYS A 41 18.58 19.10 62.34
CA LYS A 41 17.60 18.02 62.15
C LYS A 41 16.45 18.35 61.19
N THR A 42 16.70 19.28 60.25
CA THR A 42 15.75 19.55 59.16
C THR A 42 16.31 19.09 57.83
N TYR A 43 15.42 19.03 56.84
CA TYR A 43 15.78 18.75 55.47
C TYR A 43 15.00 19.68 54.53
N ILE A 44 15.53 19.89 53.33
CA ILE A 44 14.76 20.46 52.23
C ILE A 44 14.62 19.46 51.10
N SER A 45 13.55 19.61 50.32
CA SER A 45 13.29 18.79 49.14
C SER A 45 13.30 19.64 47.88
N ILE A 46 14.24 19.38 46.99
CA ILE A 46 14.32 20.06 45.69
C ILE A 46 13.72 19.14 44.62
N PRO A 47 12.57 19.48 44.03
CA PRO A 47 11.96 18.65 42.98
C PRO A 47 12.79 18.74 41.70
N ILE A 48 13.08 17.57 41.11
CA ILE A 48 13.78 17.43 39.84
C ILE A 48 13.08 16.39 38.97
N TYR A 49 13.10 16.57 37.65
CA TYR A 49 12.58 15.59 36.71
C TYR A 49 13.74 14.92 36.00
N LEU A 50 13.85 13.60 36.14
CA LEU A 50 14.93 12.79 35.60
C LEU A 50 14.38 11.73 34.64
N ASN A 51 15.05 11.57 33.51
CA ASN A 51 14.88 10.43 32.60
C ASN A 51 16.03 9.43 32.79
N SER A 52 15.80 8.17 32.39
CA SER A 52 16.86 7.17 32.35
C SER A 52 18.06 7.69 31.55
N ASN A 53 19.26 7.51 32.09
CA ASN A 53 20.55 7.98 31.56
C ASN A 53 20.84 9.49 31.67
N ASP A 54 19.96 10.28 32.28
CA ASP A 54 20.30 11.66 32.64
C ASP A 54 21.50 11.66 33.60
N LYS A 55 22.37 12.66 33.46
CA LYS A 55 23.51 12.85 34.37
C LYS A 55 23.22 14.00 35.31
N VAL A 56 23.41 13.77 36.60
CA VAL A 56 23.26 14.76 37.66
C VAL A 56 24.63 15.07 38.23
N LEU A 57 25.00 16.34 38.21
CA LEU A 57 26.19 16.87 38.88
C LEU A 57 25.73 17.78 40.00
N PHE A 58 26.11 17.45 41.23
CA PHE A 58 25.76 18.23 42.40
C PHE A 58 27.01 18.63 43.17
N ASN A 59 27.10 19.90 43.51
CA ASN A 59 28.15 20.51 44.30
C ASN A 59 27.54 21.34 45.41
N TYR A 60 28.19 21.38 46.57
CA TYR A 60 27.79 22.25 47.66
C TYR A 60 28.98 22.73 48.49
N THR A 61 28.77 23.84 49.16
CA THR A 61 29.60 24.36 50.25
C THR A 61 28.70 24.66 51.45
N THR A 62 29.29 24.65 52.65
CA THR A 62 28.54 24.86 53.90
C THR A 62 29.14 25.98 54.72
N ILE A 63 28.30 26.66 55.49
CA ILE A 63 28.71 27.63 56.51
C ILE A 63 28.04 27.22 57.83
N PRO A 64 28.79 26.82 58.88
CA PRO A 64 30.27 26.69 58.93
C PRO A 64 30.82 25.62 57.96
N GLU A 65 32.08 25.78 57.55
CA GLU A 65 32.72 24.89 56.58
C GLU A 65 32.79 23.44 57.07
N LYS A 66 32.69 22.49 56.12
CA LYS A 66 32.77 21.03 56.38
C LYS A 66 31.69 20.51 57.35
N SER A 67 30.53 21.17 57.37
CA SER A 67 29.36 20.69 58.10
C SER A 67 28.83 19.40 57.48
N ASN A 68 28.39 18.47 58.32
CA ASN A 68 27.91 17.17 57.88
C ASN A 68 26.49 17.26 57.26
N ILE A 69 26.37 16.95 55.97
CA ILE A 69 25.11 16.92 55.23
C ILE A 69 24.98 15.58 54.52
N THR A 70 23.80 15.00 54.57
CA THR A 70 23.45 13.82 53.76
C THR A 70 22.62 14.24 52.56
N ILE A 71 22.96 13.70 51.39
CA ILE A 71 22.34 14.07 50.11
C ILE A 71 21.70 12.82 49.53
N LEU A 72 20.37 12.79 49.53
CA LEU A 72 19.61 11.66 49.00
C LEU A 72 18.83 12.06 47.76
N LEU A 73 18.75 11.16 46.79
CA LEU A 73 17.80 11.25 45.69
C LEU A 73 16.66 10.25 45.94
N SER A 74 15.42 10.73 46.05
CA SER A 74 14.26 9.89 46.36
C SER A 74 13.09 10.14 45.43
N ASP A 75 12.23 9.14 45.27
CA ASP A 75 10.92 9.22 44.61
C ASP A 75 9.88 10.01 45.43
N ASN A 76 10.16 10.32 46.69
CA ASN A 76 9.27 11.05 47.59
C ASN A 76 9.94 12.30 48.19
N SER A 77 9.16 13.36 48.41
CA SER A 77 9.62 14.59 49.06
C SER A 77 9.72 14.48 50.57
N ALA A 78 9.05 13.49 51.17
CA ALA A 78 8.98 13.34 52.61
C ALA A 78 9.89 12.21 53.11
N LEU A 79 10.80 12.55 54.03
CA LEU A 79 11.83 11.62 54.53
C LEU A 79 11.24 10.32 55.13
N ASN A 80 10.09 10.43 55.81
CA ASN A 80 9.41 9.31 56.47
C ASN A 80 8.73 8.33 55.50
N TYR A 81 8.61 8.70 54.22
CA TYR A 81 7.90 7.93 53.19
C TYR A 81 8.83 7.57 52.01
N ILE A 82 10.14 7.55 52.25
CA ILE A 82 11.15 7.13 51.28
C ILE A 82 11.01 5.63 51.06
N GLY A 83 10.53 5.23 49.87
CA GLY A 83 10.56 3.84 49.43
C GLY A 83 11.91 3.48 48.81
N LYS A 84 12.41 4.34 47.91
CA LYS A 84 13.74 4.22 47.30
C LYS A 84 14.52 5.52 47.50
N ALA A 85 15.74 5.40 48.02
CA ALA A 85 16.68 6.51 48.10
C ALA A 85 18.07 6.09 47.63
N TYR A 86 18.71 6.97 46.87
CA TYR A 86 20.09 6.85 46.45
C TYR A 86 20.93 7.87 47.18
N ASP A 87 21.95 7.40 47.89
CA ASP A 87 22.92 8.28 48.54
C ASP A 87 23.86 8.87 47.47
N LEU A 88 23.76 10.19 47.29
CA LEU A 88 24.57 10.95 46.34
C LEU A 88 25.80 11.61 47.00
N SER A 89 26.01 11.44 48.31
CA SER A 89 27.15 12.03 49.02
C SER A 89 28.51 11.57 48.48
N ASN A 90 28.58 10.39 47.85
CA ASN A 90 29.81 9.89 47.19
C ASN A 90 30.02 10.43 45.77
N TYR A 91 29.03 11.11 45.20
CA TYR A 91 29.03 11.64 43.83
C TYR A 91 29.20 13.16 43.77
N ILE A 92 29.51 13.80 44.90
CA ILE A 92 29.74 15.25 44.96
C ILE A 92 30.94 15.63 44.10
N GLY A 93 30.76 16.64 43.23
CA GLY A 93 31.77 17.01 42.23
C GLY A 93 31.89 16.05 41.04
N ARG A 94 31.02 15.03 40.96
CA ARG A 94 31.07 14.00 39.91
C ARG A 94 29.70 13.80 39.28
N ASN A 95 29.70 13.30 38.04
CA ASN A 95 28.47 12.95 37.35
C ASN A 95 27.89 11.65 37.92
N TYR A 96 26.70 11.72 38.50
CA TYR A 96 25.85 10.57 38.80
C TYR A 96 24.96 10.28 37.59
N THR A 97 25.03 9.07 37.02
CA THR A 97 24.13 8.63 35.96
C THR A 97 22.91 7.95 36.56
N TYR A 98 21.74 8.55 36.35
CA TYR A 98 20.48 8.03 36.83
C TYR A 98 20.02 6.83 35.98
N LYS A 99 19.61 5.74 36.63
CA LYS A 99 19.33 4.44 35.96
C LYS A 99 17.90 3.92 36.13
N ASP A 100 17.06 4.62 36.89
CA ASP A 100 15.70 4.16 37.18
C ASP A 100 14.66 4.71 36.19
N MET A 101 13.39 4.39 36.44
CA MET A 101 12.27 4.82 35.61
C MET A 101 12.16 6.36 35.55
N PRO A 102 11.88 6.93 34.37
CA PRO A 102 11.64 8.36 34.23
C PRO A 102 10.54 8.86 35.17
N GLY A 103 10.76 10.02 35.80
CA GLY A 103 9.78 10.55 36.75
C GLY A 103 10.22 11.81 37.49
N LYS A 104 9.36 12.23 38.42
CA LYS A 104 9.67 13.30 39.38
C LYS A 104 10.37 12.69 40.59
N TYR A 105 11.54 13.21 40.90
CA TYR A 105 12.36 12.85 42.05
C TYR A 105 12.64 14.08 42.89
N TYR A 106 13.14 13.86 44.10
CA TYR A 106 13.46 14.90 45.05
C TYR A 106 14.89 14.72 45.53
N LEU A 107 15.70 15.76 45.34
CA LEU A 107 17.00 15.85 45.99
C LEU A 107 16.78 16.37 47.41
N LEU A 108 17.06 15.52 48.39
CA LEU A 108 16.91 15.79 49.80
C LEU A 108 18.27 16.18 50.38
N LEU A 109 18.35 17.38 50.96
CA LEU A 109 19.52 17.87 51.68
C LEU A 109 19.19 17.82 53.17
N ILE A 110 19.88 16.98 53.93
CA ILE A 110 19.57 16.68 55.34
C ILE A 110 20.71 17.20 56.22
N ASN A 111 20.39 18.09 57.17
CA ASN A 111 21.37 18.64 58.10
C ASN A 111 21.62 17.69 59.28
N ASN A 112 22.83 17.14 59.34
CA ASN A 112 23.32 16.27 60.41
C ASN A 112 24.48 16.91 61.21
N ALA A 113 24.72 18.22 61.06
CA ALA A 113 25.90 18.92 61.56
C ALA A 113 25.87 19.30 63.05
N GLY A 114 24.81 18.98 63.79
CA GLY A 114 24.66 19.35 65.20
C GLY A 114 24.11 20.77 65.42
N ASP A 115 24.30 21.67 64.45
CA ASP A 115 23.91 23.08 64.49
C ASP A 115 23.15 23.51 63.22
N ASN A 116 22.65 24.76 63.22
CA ASN A 116 22.07 25.37 62.02
C ASN A 116 23.19 25.70 61.02
N ILE A 117 22.96 25.37 59.75
CA ILE A 117 23.95 25.58 58.69
C ILE A 117 23.36 26.36 57.53
N THR A 118 24.21 27.00 56.74
CA THR A 118 23.84 27.52 55.43
C THR A 118 24.49 26.65 54.36
N VAL A 119 23.73 26.26 53.34
CA VAL A 119 24.19 25.44 52.23
C VAL A 119 24.09 26.28 50.95
N GLU A 120 25.21 26.44 50.26
CA GLU A 120 25.24 26.98 48.91
C GLU A 120 25.45 25.80 47.96
N TYR A 121 24.56 25.62 46.99
CA TYR A 121 24.64 24.47 46.09
C TYR A 121 24.54 24.85 44.61
N SER A 122 25.17 24.04 43.78
CA SER A 122 25.07 24.05 42.33
C SER A 122 24.62 22.68 41.84
N LEU A 123 23.52 22.66 41.11
CA LEU A 123 22.93 21.47 40.53
C LEU A 123 22.90 21.63 39.01
N LEU A 124 23.60 20.75 38.30
CA LEU A 124 23.53 20.64 36.85
C LEU A 124 22.92 19.29 36.47
N ILE A 125 21.88 19.32 35.62
CA ILE A 125 21.25 18.13 35.07
C ILE A 125 21.46 18.12 33.56
N TYR A 126 22.21 17.14 33.06
CA TYR A 126 22.39 16.89 31.63
C TYR A 126 21.30 15.95 31.15
N LYS A 127 20.34 16.50 30.40
CA LYS A 127 19.25 15.76 29.80
C LYS A 127 19.61 15.28 28.41
N GLN A 128 19.45 13.98 28.15
CA GLN A 128 19.59 13.42 26.82
C GLN A 128 18.24 13.53 26.08
N ARG A 129 18.21 14.31 24.99
CA ARG A 129 17.03 14.44 24.14
C ARG A 129 17.32 13.80 22.78
N THR A 130 16.59 12.73 22.46
CA THR A 130 16.52 12.17 21.10
C THR A 130 15.55 13.01 20.28
N THR A 131 16.05 13.64 19.22
CA THR A 131 15.23 14.31 18.21
C THR A 131 15.32 13.54 16.90
N GLU A 132 14.16 13.25 16.32
CA GLU A 132 14.05 12.72 14.97
C GLU A 132 14.27 13.86 13.97
N LYS A 133 15.35 13.80 13.18
CA LYS A 133 15.67 14.84 12.20
C LYS A 133 15.56 14.25 10.79
N TYR A 134 14.81 14.89 9.91
CA TYR A 134 14.65 14.50 8.49
C TYR A 134 13.88 13.20 8.18
N HIS A 135 13.32 12.50 9.18
CA HIS A 135 12.46 11.32 8.97
C HIS A 135 11.36 11.58 7.93
N GLY A 136 10.62 12.68 8.08
CA GLY A 136 9.50 13.02 7.20
C GLY A 136 9.94 13.27 5.75
N LEU A 137 11.01 14.04 5.54
CA LEU A 137 11.49 14.39 4.19
C LEU A 137 11.97 13.14 3.45
N VAL A 138 12.80 12.31 4.08
CA VAL A 138 13.34 11.08 3.48
C VAL A 138 12.24 10.07 3.18
N SER A 139 11.25 9.92 4.07
CA SER A 139 10.09 9.04 3.85
C SER A 139 9.21 9.52 2.70
N ILE A 140 8.97 10.84 2.59
CA ILE A 140 8.18 11.42 1.49
C ILE A 140 8.88 11.17 0.15
N THR A 141 10.19 11.43 0.07
CA THR A 141 10.97 11.17 -1.15
C THR A 141 10.94 9.70 -1.52
N GLY A 142 11.12 8.79 -0.56
CA GLY A 142 11.05 7.34 -0.79
C GLY A 142 9.68 6.90 -1.33
N SER A 143 8.60 7.41 -0.75
CA SER A 143 7.22 7.11 -1.18
C SER A 143 6.95 7.57 -2.62
N PHE A 144 7.45 8.75 -2.99
CA PHE A 144 7.30 9.30 -4.34
C PHE A 144 8.02 8.44 -5.39
N LEU A 145 9.23 7.96 -5.09
CA LEU A 145 9.99 7.08 -5.98
C LEU A 145 9.30 5.72 -6.19
N VAL A 146 8.71 5.15 -5.14
CA VAL A 146 7.92 3.91 -5.25
C VAL A 146 6.72 4.10 -6.18
N LEU A 147 5.95 5.18 -6.00
CA LEU A 147 4.77 5.48 -6.83
C LEU A 147 5.12 5.65 -8.31
N ILE A 148 6.20 6.40 -8.61
CA ILE A 148 6.68 6.56 -9.99
C ILE A 148 7.13 5.22 -10.57
N GLY A 149 7.88 4.43 -9.81
CA GLY A 149 8.36 3.12 -10.23
C GLY A 149 7.22 2.17 -10.58
N ILE A 150 6.22 2.04 -9.70
CA ILE A 150 5.04 1.18 -9.92
C ILE A 150 4.26 1.65 -11.14
N SER A 151 3.95 2.95 -11.23
CA SER A 151 3.19 3.52 -12.35
C SER A 151 3.89 3.29 -13.69
N SER A 152 5.21 3.43 -13.72
CA SER A 152 6.02 3.22 -14.92
C SER A 152 6.06 1.74 -15.35
N ILE A 153 6.18 0.81 -14.38
CA ILE A 153 6.12 -0.64 -14.65
C ILE A 153 4.74 -1.00 -15.20
N PHE A 154 3.68 -0.50 -14.58
CA PHE A 154 2.30 -0.72 -15.02
C PHE A 154 2.09 -0.21 -16.45
N TYR A 155 2.52 1.02 -16.73
CA TYR A 155 2.42 1.60 -18.07
C TYR A 155 3.15 0.77 -19.13
N LEU A 156 4.40 0.37 -18.87
CA LEU A 156 5.16 -0.46 -19.80
C LEU A 156 4.47 -1.82 -20.04
N LYS A 157 3.91 -2.41 -18.99
CA LYS A 157 3.19 -3.67 -19.09
C LYS A 157 1.90 -3.53 -19.90
N MET A 158 1.15 -2.45 -19.68
CA MET A 158 -0.04 -2.14 -20.46
C MET A 158 0.30 -1.90 -21.92
N LYS A 159 1.38 -1.15 -22.22
CA LYS A 159 1.85 -0.93 -23.60
C LYS A 159 2.24 -2.24 -24.31
N GLU A 160 2.90 -3.16 -23.60
CA GLU A 160 3.22 -4.49 -24.13
C GLU A 160 1.95 -5.30 -24.42
N LEU A 161 0.99 -5.27 -23.50
CA LEU A 161 -0.29 -6.00 -23.63
C LEU A 161 -1.15 -5.45 -24.77
N THR A 162 -1.25 -4.13 -24.93
CA THR A 162 -2.01 -3.52 -26.04
C THR A 162 -1.39 -3.80 -27.40
N GLY A 163 -0.05 -3.87 -27.48
CA GLY A 163 0.63 -4.31 -28.70
C GLY A 163 0.34 -5.78 -29.06
N LYS A 164 0.24 -6.67 -28.05
CA LYS A 164 -0.03 -8.09 -28.25
C LYS A 164 -1.51 -8.40 -28.51
N TYR A 165 -2.42 -7.63 -27.92
CA TYR A 165 -3.85 -7.81 -28.00
C TYR A 165 -4.51 -6.47 -28.36
N PRO A 166 -4.57 -6.13 -29.66
CA PRO A 166 -5.20 -4.90 -30.11
C PRO A 166 -6.70 -4.93 -29.84
N ASP A 167 -7.31 -3.78 -29.58
CA ASP A 167 -8.76 -3.68 -29.35
C ASP A 167 -9.60 -3.94 -30.63
N HIS A 168 -8.93 -4.06 -31.77
CA HIS A 168 -9.52 -4.30 -33.08
C HIS A 168 -8.73 -5.36 -33.85
N THR A 169 -9.44 -6.32 -34.43
CA THR A 169 -8.85 -7.39 -35.24
C THR A 169 -9.66 -7.58 -36.52
N TYR A 170 -8.95 -7.75 -37.64
CA TYR A 170 -9.56 -7.88 -38.97
C TYR A 170 -9.22 -9.23 -39.59
N SER A 171 -10.19 -9.81 -40.29
CA SER A 171 -10.03 -10.93 -41.22
C SER A 171 -10.85 -10.62 -42.49
N ALA A 172 -10.68 -11.40 -43.55
CA ALA A 172 -11.36 -11.13 -44.83
C ALA A 172 -12.90 -11.05 -44.65
N GLY A 173 -13.49 -9.87 -44.78
CA GLY A 173 -14.93 -9.66 -44.56
C GLY A 173 -15.40 -9.80 -43.10
N ILE A 174 -14.48 -9.74 -42.12
CA ILE A 174 -14.82 -9.75 -40.69
C ILE A 174 -14.06 -8.63 -39.98
N GLU A 175 -14.80 -7.87 -39.18
CA GLU A 175 -14.24 -6.84 -38.32
C GLU A 175 -14.71 -7.06 -36.88
N CYS A 176 -13.78 -7.29 -35.97
CA CYS A 176 -14.07 -7.52 -34.56
C CYS A 176 -13.44 -6.46 -33.67
N TRP A 177 -14.21 -6.00 -32.67
CA TRP A 177 -13.83 -4.95 -31.75
C TRP A 177 -14.13 -5.33 -30.29
N SER A 178 -13.22 -4.96 -29.40
CA SER A 178 -13.42 -4.99 -27.95
C SER A 178 -13.90 -3.61 -27.48
N THR A 179 -15.16 -3.51 -27.04
CA THR A 179 -15.76 -2.23 -26.60
C THR A 179 -15.64 -2.01 -25.10
N LYS A 180 -15.68 -3.10 -24.32
CA LYS A 180 -15.46 -3.13 -22.87
C LYS A 180 -14.71 -4.42 -22.54
N LEU A 181 -14.22 -4.54 -21.31
CA LEU A 181 -13.52 -5.74 -20.82
C LEU A 181 -14.27 -7.06 -21.12
N TYR A 182 -15.59 -7.02 -21.11
CA TYR A 182 -16.48 -8.17 -21.26
C TYR A 182 -17.44 -8.07 -22.44
N LYS A 183 -17.34 -7.00 -23.26
CA LYS A 183 -18.24 -6.78 -24.41
C LYS A 183 -17.45 -6.63 -25.69
N HIS A 184 -17.79 -7.47 -26.66
CA HIS A 184 -17.16 -7.47 -27.97
C HIS A 184 -18.22 -7.44 -29.07
N ARG A 185 -17.83 -6.97 -30.24
CA ARG A 185 -18.69 -6.90 -31.42
C ARG A 185 -17.92 -7.41 -32.61
N CYS A 186 -18.50 -8.30 -33.40
CA CYS A 186 -17.99 -8.67 -34.70
C CYS A 186 -19.02 -8.38 -35.78
N ASN A 187 -18.59 -7.71 -36.85
CA ASN A 187 -19.36 -7.55 -38.07
C ASN A 187 -18.81 -8.50 -39.12
N ILE A 188 -19.67 -9.33 -39.68
CA ILE A 188 -19.35 -10.25 -40.78
C ILE A 188 -20.08 -9.73 -42.01
N VAL A 189 -19.35 -9.45 -43.09
CA VAL A 189 -19.93 -9.11 -44.38
C VAL A 189 -20.59 -10.37 -44.93
N ILE A 190 -21.87 -10.28 -45.29
CA ILE A 190 -22.64 -11.37 -45.86
C ILE A 190 -22.95 -11.09 -47.34
N PRO A 191 -22.90 -12.11 -48.22
CA PRO A 191 -23.11 -11.93 -49.66
C PRO A 191 -24.57 -11.61 -50.03
N ALA A 192 -25.54 -12.19 -49.31
CA ALA A 192 -26.98 -11.91 -49.41
C ALA A 192 -27.69 -12.49 -48.17
N PHE A 193 -28.78 -11.86 -47.71
CA PHE A 193 -29.65 -12.44 -46.69
C PHE A 193 -30.79 -13.22 -47.35
N ASP A 194 -30.82 -14.53 -47.13
CA ASP A 194 -31.90 -15.42 -47.58
C ASP A 194 -32.53 -16.19 -46.41
N SER A 195 -33.62 -16.92 -46.67
CA SER A 195 -34.31 -17.70 -45.64
C SER A 195 -33.43 -18.79 -45.00
N LYS A 196 -32.35 -19.22 -45.67
CA LYS A 196 -31.42 -20.26 -45.18
C LYS A 196 -30.28 -19.71 -44.32
N THR A 197 -30.02 -18.41 -44.43
CA THR A 197 -28.93 -17.73 -43.71
C THR A 197 -29.06 -17.93 -42.20
N LEU A 198 -30.28 -17.82 -41.67
CA LEU A 198 -30.57 -18.05 -40.25
C LEU A 198 -30.27 -19.50 -39.83
N ASP A 199 -30.68 -20.48 -40.64
CA ASP A 199 -30.49 -21.91 -40.35
C ASP A 199 -29.00 -22.29 -40.35
N ILE A 200 -28.21 -21.72 -41.26
CA ILE A 200 -26.76 -21.93 -41.30
C ILE A 200 -26.11 -21.37 -40.04
N VAL A 201 -26.46 -20.14 -39.65
CA VAL A 201 -25.92 -19.50 -38.45
C VAL A 201 -26.29 -20.30 -37.20
N ASP A 202 -27.55 -20.74 -37.06
CA ASP A 202 -27.99 -21.58 -35.93
C ASP A 202 -27.21 -22.91 -35.88
N ASN A 203 -27.04 -23.59 -37.02
CA ASN A 203 -26.28 -24.85 -37.09
C ASN A 203 -24.82 -24.68 -36.66
N VAL A 204 -24.14 -23.62 -37.13
CA VAL A 204 -22.76 -23.33 -36.72
C VAL A 204 -22.69 -23.03 -35.23
N LEU A 205 -23.59 -22.19 -34.70
CA LEU A 205 -23.60 -21.84 -33.28
C LEU A 205 -23.85 -23.05 -32.38
N ARG A 206 -24.77 -23.92 -32.74
CA ARG A 206 -24.99 -25.19 -32.02
C ARG A 206 -23.75 -26.07 -32.03
N SER A 207 -23.03 -26.15 -33.16
CA SER A 207 -21.77 -26.90 -33.24
C SER A 207 -20.67 -26.31 -32.33
N LEU A 208 -20.69 -24.99 -32.11
CA LEU A 208 -19.80 -24.27 -31.19
C LEU A 208 -20.25 -24.37 -29.72
N GLY A 209 -21.36 -25.05 -29.43
CA GLY A 209 -21.88 -25.29 -28.09
C GLY A 209 -22.81 -24.19 -27.57
N TYR A 210 -23.34 -23.33 -28.45
CA TYR A 210 -24.36 -22.35 -28.08
C TYR A 210 -25.76 -22.97 -28.15
N THR A 211 -26.65 -22.46 -27.30
CA THR A 211 -28.07 -22.80 -27.28
C THR A 211 -28.91 -21.54 -27.50
N MET A 212 -29.95 -21.63 -28.33
CA MET A 212 -30.85 -20.48 -28.53
C MET A 212 -31.62 -20.20 -27.24
N LYS A 213 -31.47 -18.99 -26.70
CA LYS A 213 -32.15 -18.55 -25.48
C LYS A 213 -33.52 -17.96 -25.78
N ARG A 214 -33.57 -17.05 -26.78
CA ARG A 214 -34.80 -16.38 -27.23
C ARG A 214 -34.62 -15.73 -28.60
N LYS A 215 -35.72 -15.58 -29.33
CA LYS A 215 -35.83 -14.77 -30.55
C LYS A 215 -36.55 -13.47 -30.21
N LEU A 216 -35.92 -12.32 -30.45
CA LEU A 216 -36.48 -11.00 -30.15
C LEU A 216 -37.24 -10.42 -31.35
N SER A 217 -36.76 -10.71 -32.57
CA SER A 217 -37.42 -10.40 -33.84
C SER A 217 -36.98 -11.41 -34.92
N GLU A 218 -37.45 -11.27 -36.15
CA GLU A 218 -36.97 -12.08 -37.27
C GLU A 218 -35.47 -11.94 -37.54
N THR A 219 -34.92 -10.76 -37.25
CA THR A 219 -33.52 -10.39 -37.49
C THR A 219 -32.67 -10.32 -36.22
N ILE A 220 -33.24 -10.54 -35.04
CA ILE A 220 -32.53 -10.42 -33.75
C ILE A 220 -32.73 -11.69 -32.91
N ILE A 221 -31.64 -12.42 -32.66
CA ILE A 221 -31.65 -13.71 -31.95
C ILE A 221 -30.60 -13.71 -30.84
N VAL A 222 -30.95 -14.27 -29.68
CA VAL A 222 -30.05 -14.39 -28.52
C VAL A 222 -29.66 -15.84 -28.30
N TYR A 223 -28.36 -16.09 -28.20
CA TYR A 223 -27.77 -17.39 -27.89
C TYR A 223 -27.00 -17.36 -26.58
N GLU A 224 -26.87 -18.50 -25.93
CA GLU A 224 -26.11 -18.64 -24.69
C GLU A 224 -25.25 -19.90 -24.74
N LYS A 225 -24.00 -19.78 -24.31
CA LYS A 225 -23.08 -20.89 -24.06
C LYS A 225 -22.81 -20.97 -22.57
N LYS A 226 -23.45 -21.95 -21.92
CA LYS A 226 -23.22 -22.26 -20.50
C LYS A 226 -22.01 -23.17 -20.38
N THR A 227 -21.17 -22.91 -19.38
CA THR A 227 -20.05 -23.78 -19.04
C THR A 227 -20.14 -24.21 -17.57
N GLY A 228 -19.84 -25.49 -17.33
CA GLY A 228 -19.81 -26.06 -15.99
C GLY A 228 -18.74 -25.37 -15.12
N LEU A 229 -18.91 -25.43 -13.79
CA LEU A 229 -18.04 -24.73 -12.82
C LEU A 229 -16.53 -24.95 -13.06
N ILE A 230 -16.13 -26.17 -13.45
CA ILE A 230 -14.73 -26.56 -13.67
C ILE A 230 -14.22 -26.12 -15.04
N GLU A 231 -15.10 -26.11 -16.06
CA GLU A 231 -14.73 -25.76 -17.44
C GLU A 231 -14.66 -24.25 -17.69
N ARG A 232 -15.18 -23.42 -16.77
CA ARG A 232 -15.16 -21.94 -16.86
C ARG A 232 -13.77 -21.34 -17.05
N PHE A 233 -12.73 -22.03 -16.61
CA PHE A 233 -11.33 -21.61 -16.79
C PHE A 233 -10.76 -21.96 -18.19
N ARG A 234 -11.39 -22.89 -18.93
CA ARG A 234 -11.00 -23.31 -20.29
C ARG A 234 -11.95 -22.79 -21.36
N LYS A 235 -13.25 -22.69 -21.06
CA LYS A 235 -14.32 -22.18 -21.93
C LYS A 235 -15.11 -21.13 -21.16
N LYS A 236 -15.19 -19.92 -21.69
CA LYS A 236 -15.89 -18.81 -21.02
C LYS A 236 -17.40 -18.93 -21.24
N PRO A 237 -18.25 -18.67 -20.23
CA PRO A 237 -19.67 -18.49 -20.44
C PRO A 237 -19.90 -17.20 -21.22
N VAL A 238 -20.75 -17.26 -22.23
CA VAL A 238 -20.98 -16.17 -23.19
C VAL A 238 -22.45 -16.11 -23.58
N GLU A 239 -23.02 -14.91 -23.60
CA GLU A 239 -24.28 -14.61 -24.27
C GLU A 239 -23.99 -13.88 -25.59
N LEU A 240 -24.64 -14.30 -26.66
CA LEU A 240 -24.55 -13.66 -27.98
C LEU A 240 -25.86 -12.99 -28.29
N LEU A 241 -25.80 -11.75 -28.78
CA LEU A 241 -26.90 -11.10 -29.48
C LEU A 241 -26.50 -10.99 -30.95
N ILE A 242 -27.27 -11.64 -31.82
CA ILE A 242 -27.02 -11.70 -33.26
C ILE A 242 -28.06 -10.84 -33.95
N THR A 243 -27.60 -9.91 -34.78
CA THR A 243 -28.44 -9.00 -35.55
C THR A 243 -28.10 -9.10 -37.03
N PHE A 244 -29.12 -9.27 -37.87
CA PHE A 244 -29.01 -9.31 -39.32
C PHE A 244 -29.42 -7.95 -39.89
N GLU A 245 -28.46 -7.21 -40.44
CA GLU A 245 -28.66 -5.90 -41.06
C GLU A 245 -27.81 -5.83 -42.33
N GLU A 246 -28.41 -6.09 -43.50
CA GLU A 246 -27.67 -6.11 -44.77
C GLU A 246 -26.81 -4.84 -44.96
N PRO A 247 -25.52 -4.96 -45.35
CA PRO A 247 -24.81 -6.17 -45.80
C PRO A 247 -24.08 -6.94 -44.68
N TYR A 248 -24.45 -6.75 -43.41
CA TYR A 248 -23.75 -7.27 -42.25
C TYR A 248 -24.58 -8.25 -41.41
N LEU A 249 -23.88 -9.27 -40.92
CA LEU A 249 -24.25 -10.03 -39.75
C LEU A 249 -23.43 -9.50 -38.57
N THR A 250 -24.07 -8.85 -37.60
CA THR A 250 -23.41 -8.37 -36.39
C THR A 250 -23.65 -9.33 -35.23
N ILE A 251 -22.58 -9.69 -34.53
CA ILE A 251 -22.59 -10.53 -33.34
C ILE A 251 -22.02 -9.73 -32.18
N TYR A 252 -22.85 -9.48 -31.17
CA TYR A 252 -22.42 -8.90 -29.90
C TYR A 252 -22.17 -10.03 -28.90
N TYR A 253 -20.95 -10.10 -28.40
CA TYR A 253 -20.52 -11.06 -27.38
C TYR A 253 -20.54 -10.38 -26.00
N ASP A 254 -21.33 -10.92 -25.07
CA ASP A 254 -21.31 -10.56 -23.65
C ASP A 254 -20.68 -11.73 -22.88
N VAL A 255 -19.38 -11.60 -22.60
CA VAL A 255 -18.58 -12.59 -21.88
C VAL A 255 -18.81 -12.42 -20.40
N TRP A 256 -18.92 -13.49 -19.63
CA TRP A 256 -19.13 -13.36 -18.18
C TRP A 256 -18.00 -12.54 -17.52
N PRO A 257 -18.30 -11.42 -16.82
CA PRO A 257 -17.28 -10.43 -16.41
C PRO A 257 -16.12 -10.97 -15.58
N ILE A 258 -16.37 -12.02 -14.78
CA ILE A 258 -15.37 -12.63 -13.89
C ILE A 258 -14.25 -13.33 -14.67
N VAL A 259 -14.56 -13.87 -15.85
CA VAL A 259 -13.61 -14.59 -16.69
C VAL A 259 -13.21 -13.82 -17.94
N ALA A 260 -13.76 -12.63 -18.15
CA ALA A 260 -13.46 -11.79 -19.30
C ALA A 260 -12.00 -11.31 -19.29
N SER A 261 -11.40 -11.17 -20.47
CA SER A 261 -9.99 -10.79 -20.64
C SER A 261 -9.78 -9.64 -21.64
N GLY A 262 -10.84 -8.89 -21.95
CA GLY A 262 -10.77 -7.74 -22.86
C GLY A 262 -10.36 -8.13 -24.26
N SER A 263 -9.46 -7.36 -24.87
CA SER A 263 -8.98 -7.59 -26.24
C SER A 263 -8.36 -8.97 -26.47
N LYS A 264 -7.87 -9.64 -25.42
CA LYS A 264 -7.38 -11.02 -25.52
C LYS A 264 -8.46 -12.01 -25.97
N ASP A 265 -9.73 -11.71 -25.70
CA ASP A 265 -10.86 -12.54 -26.12
C ASP A 265 -11.14 -12.47 -27.62
N LEU A 266 -10.63 -11.44 -28.31
CA LEU A 266 -10.82 -11.30 -29.75
C LEU A 266 -10.22 -12.47 -30.54
N ASP A 267 -9.16 -13.14 -30.06
CA ASP A 267 -8.54 -14.26 -30.78
C ASP A 267 -9.49 -15.46 -30.97
N TRP A 268 -10.23 -15.85 -29.94
CA TRP A 268 -11.18 -16.97 -30.05
C TRP A 268 -12.52 -16.51 -30.64
N ILE A 269 -12.94 -15.27 -30.36
CA ILE A 269 -14.13 -14.65 -30.95
C ILE A 269 -13.99 -14.55 -32.47
N LEU A 270 -12.83 -14.15 -32.97
CA LEU A 270 -12.54 -14.07 -34.40
C LEU A 270 -12.65 -15.45 -35.06
N LYS A 271 -12.14 -16.51 -34.41
CA LYS A 271 -12.25 -17.89 -34.92
C LYS A 271 -13.72 -18.36 -34.99
N GLU A 272 -14.54 -18.01 -34.01
CA GLU A 272 -15.98 -18.31 -34.05
C GLU A 272 -16.68 -17.54 -35.18
N ALA A 273 -16.35 -16.24 -35.36
CA ALA A 273 -16.87 -15.45 -36.47
C ALA A 273 -16.43 -15.98 -37.85
N GLU A 274 -15.18 -16.44 -37.98
CA GLU A 274 -14.66 -17.07 -39.20
C GLU A 274 -15.39 -18.38 -39.54
N ALA A 275 -15.71 -19.20 -38.54
CA ALA A 275 -16.50 -20.41 -38.74
C ALA A 275 -17.89 -20.09 -39.33
N ILE A 276 -18.55 -19.05 -38.80
CA ILE A 276 -19.85 -18.59 -39.30
C ILE A 276 -19.72 -18.06 -40.74
N ARG A 277 -18.76 -17.17 -41.00
CA ARG A 277 -18.51 -16.63 -42.34
C ARG A 277 -18.26 -17.76 -43.35
N ASN A 278 -17.37 -18.70 -43.04
CA ASN A 278 -16.98 -19.76 -43.95
C ASN A 278 -18.17 -20.66 -44.33
N ALA A 279 -19.05 -20.95 -43.37
CA ALA A 279 -20.27 -21.71 -43.62
C ALA A 279 -21.23 -20.96 -44.56
N LEU A 280 -21.45 -19.67 -44.33
CA LEU A 280 -22.30 -18.83 -45.18
C LEU A 280 -21.77 -18.72 -46.62
N TYR A 281 -20.48 -18.48 -46.79
CA TYR A 281 -19.86 -18.36 -48.11
C TYR A 281 -19.83 -19.70 -48.86
N THR A 282 -19.68 -20.82 -48.15
CA THR A 282 -19.69 -22.15 -48.76
C THR A 282 -21.07 -22.47 -49.34
N GLU A 283 -22.16 -22.18 -48.61
CA GLU A 283 -23.51 -22.39 -49.14
C GLU A 283 -23.80 -21.46 -50.33
N TYR A 284 -23.38 -20.19 -50.25
CA TYR A 284 -23.56 -19.24 -51.35
C TYR A 284 -22.87 -19.67 -52.64
N MET A 285 -21.64 -20.21 -52.55
CA MET A 285 -20.94 -20.76 -53.72
C MET A 285 -21.63 -22.03 -54.26
N ASN A 286 -22.13 -22.89 -53.37
CA ASN A 286 -22.83 -24.11 -53.77
C ASN A 286 -24.17 -23.82 -54.47
N SER A 287 -24.92 -22.81 -54.01
CA SER A 287 -26.18 -22.40 -54.66
C SER A 287 -25.93 -21.82 -56.05
N LYS A 288 -24.90 -20.97 -56.19
CA LYS A 288 -24.50 -20.39 -57.49
C LYS A 288 -24.07 -21.46 -58.51
N ASN A 289 -23.30 -22.45 -58.07
CA ASN A 289 -22.85 -23.56 -58.93
C ASN A 289 -23.97 -24.54 -59.33
N LYS A 290 -25.07 -24.62 -58.55
CA LYS A 290 -26.25 -25.41 -58.94
C LYS A 290 -27.04 -24.71 -60.05
N ILE A 291 -27.17 -23.40 -59.96
CA ILE A 291 -27.86 -22.58 -60.96
C ILE A 291 -27.12 -22.63 -62.29
N SER A 292 -25.78 -22.49 -62.28
CA SER A 292 -24.96 -22.54 -63.51
C SER A 292 -24.87 -23.92 -64.19
N LYS A 293 -25.42 -24.98 -63.59
CA LYS A 293 -25.47 -26.33 -64.17
C LYS A 293 -26.86 -26.68 -64.74
N GLN A 294 -27.85 -25.82 -64.53
CA GLN A 294 -29.21 -25.97 -65.04
C GLN A 294 -29.47 -25.09 -66.29
N GLU A 295 -28.55 -24.18 -66.60
CA GLU A 295 -28.43 -23.46 -67.87
C GLU A 295 -27.50 -24.21 -68.83
#